data_AF-A0A4Q9MT14-F1
#
_entry.id   AF-A0A4Q9MT14-F1
#
_cell.length_a   1.000
_cell.length_b   1.000
_cell.length_c   1.000
_cell.angle_alpha   90.00
_cell.angle_beta   90.00
_cell.angle_gamma   90.00
#
_symmetry.space_group_name_H-M   'P 1'
#
loop_
_entity.id
_entity.type
_entity.pdbx_description
1 polymer ?
#
loop_
_entity_poly.entity_id
_entity_poly.type
_entity_poly.pdbx_seq_one_letter_code
_entity_poly.pdbx_strand_id
1 'polypeptide(L)'
;MFSIDDADMTAFAQAWPRLQSLQLCFTFGGYGPGSRPMPSPTPSSLLTLATRCPDLKEIRIRRLTVLRNSLPLLDEHSVPRHHGLQRLGVQHGNLEDAMVPEFARWLDHLFPRLVPKALNLDESWMRVLDAVKICQAERLQQQPLPE
;
A
#
# COMPACT_ATOMS: atom_id res chain seq x y z
N MET A 1 -11.45 -5.24 20.77
CA MET A 1 -10.94 -5.72 19.47
C MET A 1 -10.21 -4.55 18.85
N PHE A 2 -8.92 -4.66 18.54
CA PHE A 2 -8.13 -3.54 18.01
C PHE A 2 -8.22 -3.52 16.48
N SER A 3 -8.82 -2.46 15.92
CA SER A 3 -8.75 -2.12 14.49
C SER A 3 -7.75 -0.98 14.31
N ILE A 4 -7.15 -0.93 13.13
CA ILE A 4 -6.44 0.24 12.62
C ILE A 4 -7.21 0.69 11.38
N ASP A 5 -7.52 1.98 11.27
CA ASP A 5 -8.17 2.57 10.10
C ASP A 5 -7.37 3.77 9.54
N ASP A 6 -7.97 4.50 8.59
CA ASP A 6 -7.32 5.65 7.96
C ASP A 6 -7.04 6.81 8.92
N ALA A 7 -7.85 6.98 9.97
CA ALA A 7 -7.64 8.01 10.98
C ALA A 7 -6.41 7.67 11.84
N ASP A 8 -6.26 6.40 12.23
CA ASP A 8 -5.08 5.93 12.95
C ASP A 8 -3.80 6.11 12.11
N MET A 9 -3.86 5.75 10.83
CA MET A 9 -2.72 5.89 9.91
C MET A 9 -2.33 7.37 9.72
N THR A 10 -3.32 8.26 9.69
CA THR A 10 -3.10 9.71 9.66
C THR A 10 -2.45 10.20 10.96
N ALA A 11 -2.92 9.73 12.12
CA ALA A 11 -2.34 10.07 13.41
C ALA A 11 -0.89 9.61 13.53
N PHE A 12 -0.57 8.40 13.05
CA PHE A 12 0.81 7.89 13.02
C PHE A 12 1.73 8.75 12.13
N ALA A 13 1.26 9.10 10.93
CA ALA A 13 1.99 10.00 10.03
C ALA A 13 2.24 11.38 10.65
N GLN A 14 1.28 11.92 11.40
CA GLN A 14 1.41 13.21 12.09
C GLN A 14 2.38 13.14 13.27
N ALA A 15 2.30 12.09 14.08
CA ALA A 15 3.14 11.91 15.25
C ALA A 15 4.61 11.63 14.88
N TRP A 16 4.84 10.91 13.77
CA TRP A 16 6.16 10.48 13.35
C TRP A 16 6.44 10.82 11.87
N PRO A 17 6.66 12.09 11.51
CA PRO A 17 6.92 12.49 10.12
C PRO A 17 8.24 11.96 9.55
N ARG A 18 9.17 11.48 10.39
CA ARG A 18 10.42 10.84 9.98
C ARG A 18 10.37 9.31 10.07
N LEU A 19 9.15 8.74 10.09
CA LEU A 19 8.96 7.30 10.20
C LEU A 19 9.58 6.57 9.01
N GLN A 20 10.48 5.63 9.27
CA GLN A 20 11.14 4.83 8.24
C GLN A 20 10.53 3.43 8.09
N SER A 21 9.95 2.90 9.16
CA SER A 21 9.35 1.56 9.18
C SER A 21 8.09 1.58 10.03
N LEU A 22 6.97 1.16 9.46
CA LEU A 22 5.69 0.98 10.14
C LEU A 22 5.29 -0.50 10.08
N GLN A 23 5.20 -1.16 11.23
CA GLN A 23 4.78 -2.56 11.31
C GLN A 23 3.61 -2.70 12.29
N LEU A 24 2.43 -3.01 11.74
CA LEU A 24 1.17 -3.16 12.45
C LEU A 24 0.63 -4.59 12.29
N CYS A 25 1.50 -5.57 12.55
CA CYS A 25 1.19 -7.00 12.47
C CYS A 25 0.82 -7.53 13.86
N PHE A 26 -0.42 -7.35 14.29
CA PHE A 26 -0.89 -7.87 15.58
C PHE A 26 -1.36 -9.32 15.46
N THR A 27 -0.86 -10.19 16.35
CA THR A 27 -1.16 -11.64 16.40
C THR A 27 -2.54 -11.98 16.97
N PHE A 28 -3.27 -11.00 17.52
CA PHE A 28 -4.52 -11.26 18.22
C PHE A 28 -5.76 -10.89 17.40
N GLY A 29 -6.77 -11.76 17.43
CA GLY A 29 -8.10 -11.56 16.84
C GLY A 29 -8.38 -12.49 15.67
N GLY A 30 -8.63 -13.77 15.97
CA GLY A 30 -9.30 -14.68 15.05
C GLY A 30 -10.76 -14.26 14.87
N TYR A 31 -11.23 -14.29 13.63
CA TYR A 31 -12.63 -14.02 13.31
C TYR A 31 -13.42 -15.30 13.56
N GLY A 32 -14.27 -15.29 14.57
CA GLY A 32 -15.37 -16.26 14.64
C GLY A 32 -16.42 -15.92 13.57
N PRO A 33 -17.14 -16.90 13.02
CA PRO A 33 -18.24 -16.63 12.10
C PRO A 33 -19.26 -15.68 12.76
N GLY A 34 -19.52 -14.52 12.15
CA GLY A 34 -20.45 -13.49 12.65
C GLY A 34 -19.83 -12.15 13.07
N SER A 35 -18.50 -12.00 13.01
CA SER A 35 -17.84 -10.71 13.29
C SER A 35 -18.13 -9.66 12.21
N ARG A 36 -18.57 -8.47 12.66
CA ARG A 36 -18.81 -7.27 11.83
C ARG A 36 -17.58 -6.91 10.97
N PRO A 37 -17.76 -6.29 9.78
CA PRO A 37 -16.65 -5.74 9.02
C PRO A 37 -15.86 -4.78 9.91
N MET A 38 -14.61 -5.11 10.19
CA MET A 38 -13.75 -4.23 10.97
C MET A 38 -13.23 -3.09 10.10
N PRO A 39 -13.06 -1.89 10.67
CA PRO A 39 -12.29 -0.83 10.04
C PRO A 39 -10.91 -1.35 9.61
N SER A 40 -10.49 -0.95 8.42
CA SER A 40 -9.20 -1.30 7.84
C SER A 40 -8.66 -0.12 7.05
N PRO A 41 -7.33 0.04 6.96
CA PRO A 41 -6.74 1.05 6.09
C PRO A 41 -7.17 0.85 4.63
N THR A 42 -7.24 1.97 3.91
CA THR A 42 -7.53 2.05 2.48
C THR A 42 -6.31 2.61 1.72
N PRO A 43 -6.33 2.69 0.38
CA PRO A 43 -5.30 3.38 -0.40
C PRO A 43 -5.03 4.82 0.07
N SER A 44 -6.03 5.50 0.65
CA SER A 44 -5.87 6.84 1.25
C SER A 44 -4.86 6.85 2.40
N SER A 45 -4.80 5.77 3.20
CA SER A 45 -3.77 5.62 4.23
C SER A 45 -2.36 5.57 3.65
N LEU A 46 -2.19 4.82 2.55
CA LEU A 46 -0.88 4.69 1.89
C LEU A 46 -0.43 6.04 1.30
N LEU A 47 -1.34 6.79 0.67
CA LEU A 47 -1.06 8.13 0.17
C LEU A 47 -0.70 9.10 1.31
N THR A 48 -1.45 9.06 2.42
CA THR A 48 -1.19 9.90 3.58
C THR A 48 0.18 9.65 4.17
N LEU A 49 0.56 8.39 4.34
CA LEU A 49 1.90 7.99 4.77
C LEU A 49 2.97 8.46 3.78
N ALA A 50 2.76 8.27 2.48
CA ALA A 50 3.72 8.71 1.47
C ALA A 50 3.94 10.23 1.47
N THR A 51 2.88 10.99 1.73
CA THR A 51 2.92 12.46 1.74
C THR A 51 3.59 13.00 2.98
N ARG A 52 3.31 12.40 4.15
CA ARG A 52 3.75 12.91 5.46
C ARG A 52 5.04 12.28 5.97
N CYS A 53 5.42 11.10 5.47
CA CYS A 53 6.59 10.34 5.90
C CYS A 53 7.53 10.06 4.71
N PRO A 54 8.26 11.06 4.19
CA PRO A 54 9.08 10.91 2.99
C PRO A 54 10.23 9.90 3.13
N ASP A 55 10.66 9.63 4.37
CA ASP A 55 11.73 8.69 4.68
C ASP A 55 11.25 7.23 4.79
N LEU A 56 9.94 6.98 4.64
CA LEU A 56 9.33 5.67 4.84
C LEU A 56 9.83 4.65 3.82
N LYS A 57 10.41 3.56 4.32
CA LYS A 57 11.00 2.45 3.53
C LYS A 57 10.20 1.18 3.61
N GLU A 58 9.48 0.97 4.71
CA GLU A 58 8.76 -0.27 4.97
C GLU A 58 7.39 -0.01 5.61
N ILE A 59 6.36 -0.64 5.04
CA ILE A 59 5.02 -0.74 5.61
C ILE A 59 4.65 -2.21 5.68
N ARG A 60 4.24 -2.66 6.86
CA ARG A 60 3.60 -3.97 7.05
C ARG A 60 2.30 -3.78 7.82
N ILE A 61 1.19 -4.11 7.20
CA ILE A 61 -0.14 -4.00 7.79
C ILE A 61 -0.87 -5.33 7.69
N ARG A 62 -1.80 -5.54 8.61
CA ARG A 62 -2.59 -6.77 8.62
C ARG A 62 -3.66 -6.79 7.53
N ARG A 63 -4.31 -5.66 7.26
CA ARG A 63 -5.42 -5.56 6.32
C ARG A 63 -5.27 -4.32 5.45
N LEU A 64 -5.72 -4.43 4.21
CA LEU A 64 -5.97 -3.30 3.34
C LEU A 64 -7.26 -3.60 2.58
N THR A 65 -8.21 -2.66 2.60
CA THR A 65 -9.42 -2.77 1.79
C THR A 65 -9.33 -1.80 0.63
N VAL A 66 -9.52 -2.32 -0.58
CA VAL A 66 -9.51 -1.56 -1.82
C VAL A 66 -10.83 -1.82 -2.54
N LEU A 67 -11.70 -0.81 -2.51
CA LEU A 67 -12.99 -0.84 -3.18
C LEU A 67 -12.88 -0.23 -4.58
N ARG A 68 -13.83 -0.56 -5.44
CA ARG A 68 -13.98 0.12 -6.73
C ARG A 68 -14.12 1.63 -6.52
N ASN A 69 -13.41 2.43 -7.33
CA ASN A 69 -13.39 3.90 -7.25
C ASN A 69 -12.89 4.47 -5.91
N SER A 70 -12.15 3.70 -5.11
CA SER A 70 -11.56 4.18 -3.83
C SER A 70 -10.11 4.62 -3.95
N LEU A 71 -9.53 4.56 -5.15
CA LEU A 71 -8.16 5.00 -5.39
C LEU A 71 -8.10 6.54 -5.38
N PRO A 72 -7.32 7.14 -4.48
CA PRO A 72 -7.19 8.59 -4.45
C PRO A 72 -6.37 9.05 -5.65
N LEU A 73 -6.70 10.25 -6.14
CA LEU A 73 -5.96 10.89 -7.22
C LEU A 73 -4.52 11.18 -6.75
N LEU A 74 -3.55 10.81 -7.57
CA LEU A 74 -2.15 11.13 -7.36
C LEU A 74 -1.88 12.48 -8.03
N ASP A 75 -1.88 13.56 -7.26
CA ASP A 75 -1.46 14.87 -7.76
C ASP A 75 0.08 14.95 -7.74
N GLU A 76 0.68 15.21 -8.90
CA GLU A 76 2.13 15.32 -9.12
C GLU A 76 2.81 16.35 -8.21
N HIS A 77 2.04 17.28 -7.63
CA HIS A 77 2.54 18.33 -6.74
C HIS A 77 2.57 17.92 -5.27
N SER A 78 1.83 16.88 -4.90
CA SER A 78 1.59 16.52 -3.49
C SER A 78 2.30 15.24 -3.06
N VAL A 79 2.64 14.37 -4.02
CA VAL A 79 3.43 13.17 -3.77
C VAL A 79 4.89 13.44 -4.15
N PRO A 80 5.88 13.13 -3.30
CA PRO A 80 7.28 13.16 -3.70
C PRO A 80 7.45 12.29 -4.96
N ARG A 81 7.87 12.90 -6.08
CA ARG A 81 7.99 12.26 -7.42
C ARG A 81 8.72 10.91 -7.41
N HIS A 82 9.48 10.62 -6.36
CA HIS A 82 10.15 9.35 -6.13
C HIS A 82 10.08 8.94 -4.65
N HIS A 83 8.90 8.61 -4.14
CA HIS A 83 8.79 8.10 -2.77
C HIS A 83 9.67 6.86 -2.57
N GLY A 84 10.39 6.84 -1.45
CA GLY A 84 11.46 5.88 -1.19
C GLY A 84 11.02 4.54 -0.62
N LEU A 85 9.72 4.22 -0.66
CA LEU A 85 9.18 2.98 -0.10
C LEU A 85 9.72 1.79 -0.89
N GLN A 86 10.24 0.80 -0.17
CA GLN A 86 10.84 -0.39 -0.77
C GLN A 86 10.06 -1.67 -0.44
N ARG A 87 9.36 -1.70 0.69
CA ARG A 87 8.70 -2.90 1.19
C ARG A 87 7.26 -2.57 1.62
N LEU A 88 6.29 -3.23 0.98
CA LEU A 88 4.88 -3.16 1.33
C LEU A 88 4.34 -4.58 1.52
N GLY A 89 3.98 -4.92 2.76
CA GLY A 89 3.36 -6.20 3.11
C GLY A 89 1.95 -6.00 3.64
N VAL A 90 0.98 -6.72 3.07
CA VAL A 90 -0.41 -6.75 3.54
C VAL A 90 -0.81 -8.20 3.76
N GLN A 91 -1.07 -8.59 5.01
CA GLN A 91 -1.39 -10.00 5.31
C GLN A 91 -2.74 -10.44 4.71
N HIS A 92 -3.71 -9.52 4.65
CA HIS A 92 -5.04 -9.77 4.11
C HIS A 92 -5.48 -8.62 3.21
N GLY A 93 -5.42 -8.83 1.89
CA GLY A 93 -5.90 -7.88 0.90
C GLY A 93 -7.36 -8.13 0.55
N ASN A 94 -8.25 -7.20 0.91
CA ASN A 94 -9.65 -7.22 0.47
C ASN A 94 -9.80 -6.35 -0.78
N LEU A 95 -9.67 -6.97 -1.94
CA LEU A 95 -9.63 -6.35 -3.26
C LEU A 95 -10.32 -7.29 -4.26
N GLU A 96 -11.20 -6.75 -5.10
CA GLU A 96 -11.76 -7.50 -6.23
C GLU A 96 -10.67 -7.77 -7.29
N ASP A 97 -10.62 -8.98 -7.87
CA ASP A 97 -9.59 -9.32 -8.88
C ASP A 97 -9.57 -8.32 -10.06
N ALA A 98 -10.72 -7.78 -10.45
CA ALA A 98 -10.83 -6.76 -11.50
C ALA A 98 -10.10 -5.44 -11.18
N MET A 99 -9.90 -5.14 -9.90
CA MET A 99 -9.20 -3.93 -9.44
C MET A 99 -7.68 -4.12 -9.35
N VAL A 100 -7.16 -5.36 -9.42
CA VAL A 100 -5.73 -5.66 -9.30
C VAL A 100 -4.88 -4.82 -10.28
N PRO A 101 -5.19 -4.74 -11.59
CA PRO A 101 -4.34 -4.00 -12.52
C PRO A 101 -4.35 -2.49 -12.29
N GLU A 102 -5.49 -1.93 -11.89
CA GLU A 102 -5.63 -0.50 -11.60
C GLU A 102 -4.89 -0.13 -10.32
N PHE A 103 -5.07 -0.93 -9.27
CA PHE A 103 -4.40 -0.72 -7.99
C PHE A 103 -2.87 -0.92 -8.11
N ALA A 104 -2.42 -1.89 -8.91
CA ALA A 104 -1.00 -2.11 -9.17
C ALA A 104 -0.35 -0.92 -9.88
N ARG A 105 -1.01 -0.36 -10.91
CA ARG A 105 -0.54 0.88 -11.57
C ARG A 105 -0.48 2.04 -10.59
N TRP A 106 -1.51 2.20 -9.77
CA TRP A 106 -1.54 3.23 -8.73
C TRP A 106 -0.39 3.09 -7.72
N LEU A 107 -0.09 1.85 -7.29
CA LEU A 107 1.05 1.55 -6.42
C LEU A 107 2.39 1.84 -7.08
N ASP A 108 2.58 1.50 -8.36
CA ASP A 108 3.82 1.80 -9.08
C ASP A 108 4.05 3.32 -9.22
N HIS A 109 2.99 4.09 -9.48
CA HIS A 109 3.08 5.54 -9.56
C HIS A 109 3.42 6.16 -8.19
N LEU A 110 2.78 5.69 -7.12
CA LEU A 110 3.02 6.20 -5.77
C LEU A 110 4.38 5.75 -5.21
N PHE A 111 4.78 4.50 -5.47
CA PHE A 111 5.97 3.86 -4.93
C PHE A 111 6.81 3.20 -6.04
N PRO A 112 7.45 3.99 -6.91
CA PRO A 112 8.17 3.47 -8.08
C PRO A 112 9.41 2.63 -7.73
N ARG A 113 9.83 2.62 -6.47
CA ARG A 113 10.96 1.83 -5.92
C ARG A 113 10.51 0.64 -5.07
N LEU A 114 9.22 0.35 -5.06
CA LEU A 114 8.68 -0.78 -4.34
C LEU A 114 9.30 -2.07 -4.88
N VAL A 115 9.83 -2.90 -3.98
CA VAL A 115 10.33 -4.23 -4.32
C VAL A 115 9.19 -5.23 -4.10
N PRO A 116 8.59 -5.78 -5.17
CA PRO A 116 7.49 -6.72 -5.09
C PRO A 116 8.00 -8.11 -4.67
N LYS A 117 8.33 -8.24 -3.39
CA LYS A 117 8.80 -9.49 -2.77
C LYS A 117 7.76 -9.99 -1.76
N ALA A 118 7.46 -11.29 -1.84
CA ALA A 118 6.49 -11.90 -0.95
C ALA A 118 7.01 -11.93 0.51
N LEU A 119 6.21 -11.43 1.45
CA LEU A 119 6.48 -11.49 2.90
C LEU A 119 5.23 -11.95 3.65
N ASN A 120 4.97 -13.26 3.71
CA ASN A 120 3.84 -13.89 4.41
C ASN A 120 2.47 -13.31 4.02
N LEU A 121 2.00 -13.63 2.82
CA LEU A 121 0.85 -12.96 2.19
C LEU A 121 -0.15 -13.99 1.69
N ASP A 122 -1.43 -13.60 1.65
CA ASP A 122 -2.48 -14.37 0.99
C ASP A 122 -2.33 -14.34 -0.55
N GLU A 123 -3.08 -15.20 -1.24
CA GLU A 123 -3.03 -15.30 -2.71
C GLU A 123 -3.43 -13.99 -3.40
N SER A 124 -4.38 -13.23 -2.84
CA SER A 124 -4.85 -11.98 -3.43
C SER A 124 -3.73 -10.93 -3.43
N TRP A 125 -2.97 -10.79 -2.35
CA TRP A 125 -1.87 -9.83 -2.31
C TRP A 125 -0.67 -10.25 -3.17
N MET A 126 -0.43 -11.55 -3.35
CA MET A 126 0.57 -12.03 -4.31
C MET A 126 0.26 -11.56 -5.74
N ARG A 127 -1.01 -11.62 -6.18
CA ARG A 127 -1.43 -11.12 -7.49
C ARG A 127 -1.17 -9.63 -7.67
N VAL A 128 -1.39 -8.83 -6.61
CA VAL A 128 -1.07 -7.39 -6.62
C VAL A 128 0.41 -7.17 -6.83
N LEU A 129 1.28 -7.86 -6.08
CA LEU A 129 2.73 -7.70 -6.23
C LEU A 129 3.22 -8.16 -7.61
N ASP A 130 2.64 -9.21 -8.18
CA ASP A 130 2.97 -9.65 -9.53
C ASP A 130 2.51 -8.63 -10.59
N ALA A 131 1.33 -8.03 -10.44
CA ALA A 131 0.87 -6.95 -11.31
C ALA A 131 1.76 -5.70 -11.19
N VAL A 132 2.25 -5.35 -9.99
CA VAL A 132 3.22 -4.26 -9.81
C VAL A 132 4.53 -4.54 -10.55
N LYS A 133 5.03 -5.80 -10.54
CA LYS A 133 6.23 -6.18 -11.33
C LYS A 133 6.03 -5.90 -12.81
N ILE A 134 4.85 -6.22 -13.34
CA ILE A 134 4.52 -6.00 -14.75
C ILE A 134 4.54 -4.50 -15.06
N CYS A 135 3.86 -3.67 -14.25
CA CYS A 135 3.87 -2.21 -14.43
C CYS A 135 5.28 -1.62 -14.39
N GLN A 136 6.12 -2.08 -13.47
CA GLN A 136 7.51 -1.65 -13.35
C GLN A 136 8.32 -2.03 -14.60
N ALA A 137 8.15 -3.24 -15.13
CA ALA A 137 8.84 -3.70 -16.33
C ALA A 137 8.42 -2.88 -17.57
N GLU A 138 7.13 -2.61 -17.74
CA GLU A 138 6.60 -1.79 -18.84
C GLU A 138 7.15 -0.36 -18.78
N ARG A 139 7.18 0.25 -17.58
CA ARG A 139 7.74 1.60 -17.38
C ARG A 139 9.23 1.68 -17.73
N LEU A 140 10.01 0.65 -17.39
CA LEU A 140 11.44 0.59 -17.73
C LEU A 140 11.67 0.43 -19.24
N GLN A 141 10.79 -0.29 -19.96
CA GLN A 141 10.87 -0.45 -21.42
C GLN A 141 10.47 0.82 -22.18
N GLN A 142 9.62 1.66 -21.59
CA GLN A 142 9.14 2.92 -22.20
C GLN A 142 10.04 4.13 -21.87
N GLN A 143 11.11 3.95 -21.08
CA GLN A 143 12.05 5.01 -20.77
C GLN A 143 12.98 5.26 -21.97
N PRO A 144 12.94 6.43 -22.64
CA PRO A 144 13.84 6.70 -23.75
C PRO A 144 15.29 6.70 -23.26
N LEU A 145 16.18 6.09 -24.04
CA LEU A 145 17.62 6.14 -23.81
C LEU A 145 18.08 7.60 -23.68
N PRO A 146 18.88 7.95 -22.66
CA PRO A 146 19.52 9.25 -22.64
C PRO A 146 20.49 9.35 -23.83
N GLU A 147 20.33 10.40 -24.65
CA GLU A 147 21.31 10.82 -25.66
C GLU A 147 22.64 11.24 -25.02
#